data_AF-A0AAW5EGU6-F1
#
_entry.id   AF-A0AAW5EGU6-F1
#
_cell.length_a   1.000
_cell.length_b   1.000
_cell.length_c   1.000
_cell.angle_alpha   90.00
_cell.angle_beta   90.00
_cell.angle_gamma   90.00
#
_symmetry.space_group_name_H-M   'P 1'
#
loop_
_entity.id
_entity.type
_entity.pdbx_description
1 polymer ?
#
loop_
_entity_poly.entity_id
_entity_poly.type
_entity_poly.pdbx_seq_one_letter_code
_entity_poly.pdbx_strand_id
1 'polypeptide(L)'
;GIVMAHFGDKFGRKKMFMLSILLMVIPTFALAFIPSYESIGYLCVVFLMLIRIAQGISIGGELPGAWIFVYEHSPQGQRRTYIGFLTASVVGGILLGSIVFLLMHKIYTQEELYEWAWRVPFFLGGIFGLISIYLRKFLSETPVFEQMRKENVLEKFPLKEVFKRAKAGVLISMLITWVLTGCIIVMILFIPKYMAEILQFDTNFQTYLQMGGIFFISLGCIISGIL
;
A
#
# COMPACT_ATOMS: atom_id res chain seq x y z
N GLY A 1 -11.77 -1.15 -1.19
CA GLY A 1 -12.38 -0.38 -0.07
C GLY A 1 -13.62 -1.06 0.45
N ILE A 2 -14.77 -0.86 -0.19
CA ILE A 2 -16.09 -1.31 0.31
C ILE A 2 -16.14 -2.81 0.62
N VAL A 3 -15.61 -3.65 -0.27
CA VAL A 3 -15.56 -5.11 -0.07
C VAL A 3 -14.72 -5.46 1.16
N MET A 4 -13.50 -4.91 1.26
CA MET A 4 -12.62 -5.18 2.41
C MET A 4 -13.19 -4.67 3.73
N ALA A 5 -13.85 -3.50 3.73
CA ALA A 5 -14.56 -2.98 4.90
C ALA A 5 -15.68 -3.94 5.33
N HIS A 6 -16.45 -4.49 4.37
CA HIS A 6 -17.47 -5.49 4.65
C HIS A 6 -16.93 -6.75 5.32
N PHE A 7 -15.83 -7.28 4.80
CA PHE A 7 -15.20 -8.46 5.38
C PHE A 7 -14.60 -8.15 6.76
N GLY A 8 -14.02 -6.95 6.96
CA GLY A 8 -13.50 -6.50 8.26
C GLY A 8 -14.59 -6.39 9.32
N ASP A 9 -15.72 -5.76 8.99
CA ASP A 9 -16.83 -5.57 9.91
C ASP A 9 -17.54 -6.88 10.27
N LYS A 10 -17.59 -7.84 9.32
CA LYS A 10 -18.29 -9.11 9.51
C LYS A 10 -17.43 -10.22 10.15
N PHE A 11 -16.15 -10.30 9.79
CA PHE A 11 -15.29 -11.43 10.15
C PHE A 11 -14.14 -11.07 11.10
N GLY A 12 -13.96 -9.79 11.41
CA GLY A 12 -12.88 -9.29 12.26
C GLY A 12 -11.77 -8.63 11.45
N ARG A 13 -11.11 -7.64 12.08
CA ARG A 13 -10.08 -6.81 11.45
C ARG A 13 -8.79 -7.60 11.25
N LYS A 14 -8.42 -8.51 12.17
CA LYS A 14 -7.26 -9.40 12.02
C LYS A 14 -7.38 -10.25 10.76
N LYS A 15 -8.55 -10.85 10.52
CA LYS A 15 -8.78 -11.69 9.32
C LYS A 15 -8.76 -10.87 8.04
N MET A 16 -9.30 -9.65 8.08
CA MET A 16 -9.22 -8.72 6.95
C MET A 16 -7.77 -8.33 6.64
N PHE A 17 -6.97 -8.00 7.65
CA PHE A 17 -5.53 -7.73 7.47
C PHE A 17 -4.77 -8.91 6.88
N MET A 18 -5.09 -10.13 7.32
CA MET A 18 -4.49 -11.34 6.77
C MET A 18 -4.92 -11.59 5.32
N LEU A 19 -6.19 -11.38 4.98
CA LEU A 19 -6.68 -11.50 3.60
C LEU A 19 -6.01 -10.47 2.69
N SER A 20 -5.90 -9.22 3.15
CA SER A 20 -5.24 -8.13 2.43
C SER A 20 -3.82 -8.51 2.07
N ILE A 21 -2.99 -8.85 3.06
CA ILE A 21 -1.60 -9.19 2.79
C ILE A 21 -1.45 -10.40 1.85
N LEU A 22 -2.34 -11.40 1.93
CA LEU A 22 -2.29 -12.55 1.03
C LEU A 22 -2.62 -12.15 -0.41
N LEU A 23 -3.64 -11.28 -0.59
CA LEU A 23 -4.01 -10.72 -1.89
C LEU A 23 -2.95 -9.76 -2.47
N MET A 24 -2.03 -9.27 -1.65
CA MET A 24 -0.89 -8.49 -2.12
C MET A 24 0.32 -9.37 -2.41
N VAL A 25 0.74 -10.20 -1.44
CA VAL A 25 2.01 -10.93 -1.47
C VAL A 25 2.00 -12.06 -2.48
N ILE A 26 0.94 -12.89 -2.50
CA ILE A 26 0.90 -14.05 -3.39
C ILE A 26 0.94 -13.61 -4.86
N PRO A 27 0.09 -12.65 -5.31
CA PRO A 27 0.15 -12.17 -6.69
C PRO A 27 1.47 -11.47 -7.03
N THR A 28 2.05 -10.71 -6.09
CA THR A 28 3.33 -10.03 -6.30
C THR A 28 4.48 -11.01 -6.47
N PHE A 29 4.51 -12.07 -5.66
CA PHE A 29 5.54 -13.10 -5.78
C PHE A 29 5.36 -13.94 -7.04
N ALA A 30 4.11 -14.20 -7.46
CA ALA A 30 3.82 -14.89 -8.72
C ALA A 30 4.38 -14.16 -9.95
N LEU A 31 4.50 -12.82 -9.91
CA LEU A 31 5.14 -12.05 -11.00
C LEU A 31 6.60 -12.41 -11.22
N ALA A 32 7.32 -12.87 -10.19
CA ALA A 32 8.72 -13.30 -10.36
C ALA A 32 8.84 -14.52 -11.31
N PHE A 33 7.77 -15.32 -11.42
CA PHE A 33 7.75 -16.58 -12.16
C PHE A 33 6.88 -16.54 -13.43
N ILE A 34 6.22 -15.42 -13.72
CA ILE A 34 5.33 -15.35 -14.88
C ILE A 34 6.12 -15.52 -16.20
N PRO A 35 5.66 -16.36 -17.14
CA PRO A 35 6.30 -16.48 -18.45
C PRO A 35 6.23 -15.17 -19.25
N SER A 36 7.17 -14.97 -20.18
CA SER A 36 7.19 -13.79 -21.04
C SER A 36 6.01 -13.77 -21.99
N TYR A 37 5.69 -12.58 -22.53
CA TYR A 37 4.67 -12.43 -23.57
C TYR A 37 4.94 -13.33 -24.78
N GLU A 38 6.21 -13.53 -25.14
CA GLU A 38 6.60 -14.42 -26.24
C GLU A 38 6.20 -15.88 -25.99
N SER A 39 6.13 -16.32 -24.74
CA SER A 39 5.82 -17.71 -24.38
C SER A 39 4.31 -18.00 -24.35
N ILE A 40 3.51 -17.08 -23.79
CA ILE A 40 2.08 -17.33 -23.49
C ILE A 40 1.14 -16.29 -24.10
N GLY A 41 1.66 -15.35 -24.90
CA GLY A 41 0.89 -14.33 -25.61
C GLY A 41 0.00 -13.49 -24.68
N TYR A 42 -1.24 -13.25 -25.13
CA TYR A 42 -2.22 -12.43 -24.42
C TYR A 42 -2.58 -12.93 -23.01
N LEU A 43 -2.34 -14.22 -22.69
CA LEU A 43 -2.55 -14.72 -21.33
C LEU A 43 -1.67 -13.99 -20.32
N CYS A 44 -0.46 -13.58 -20.70
CA CYS A 44 0.43 -12.76 -19.86
C CYS A 44 -0.27 -11.47 -19.43
N VAL A 45 -0.90 -10.75 -20.37
CA VAL A 45 -1.61 -9.49 -20.09
C VAL A 45 -2.80 -9.71 -19.16
N VAL A 46 -3.56 -10.79 -19.38
CA VAL A 46 -4.70 -11.15 -18.50
C VAL A 46 -4.21 -11.46 -17.08
N PHE A 47 -3.14 -12.24 -16.93
CA PHE A 47 -2.54 -12.52 -15.62
C PHE A 47 -2.04 -11.26 -14.93
N LEU A 48 -1.31 -10.39 -15.64
CA LEU A 48 -0.86 -9.10 -15.11
C LEU A 48 -2.05 -8.25 -14.63
N MET A 49 -3.12 -8.20 -15.42
CA MET A 49 -4.34 -7.48 -15.06
C MET A 49 -4.98 -8.03 -13.79
N LEU A 50 -5.14 -9.35 -13.69
CA LEU A 50 -5.71 -10.01 -12.51
C LEU A 50 -4.86 -9.76 -11.26
N ILE A 51 -3.53 -9.83 -11.39
CA ILE A 51 -2.59 -9.51 -10.30
C ILE A 51 -2.78 -8.05 -9.86
N ARG A 52 -2.89 -7.10 -10.80
CA ARG A 52 -3.12 -5.68 -10.49
C ARG A 52 -4.46 -5.45 -9.80
N ILE A 53 -5.51 -6.14 -10.23
CA ILE A 53 -6.84 -6.07 -9.58
C ILE A 53 -6.75 -6.59 -8.14
N ALA A 54 -6.10 -7.73 -7.91
CA ALA A 54 -5.93 -8.29 -6.58
C ALA A 54 -5.14 -7.36 -5.65
N GLN A 55 -4.02 -6.80 -6.13
CA GLN A 55 -3.22 -5.81 -5.41
C GLN A 55 -4.02 -4.54 -5.08
N GLY A 56 -4.82 -4.05 -6.04
CA GLY A 56 -5.69 -2.88 -5.82
C GLY A 56 -6.78 -3.13 -4.77
N ILE A 57 -7.38 -4.33 -4.77
CA ILE A 57 -8.36 -4.74 -3.75
C ILE A 57 -7.72 -4.77 -2.36
N SER A 58 -6.49 -5.30 -2.25
CA SER A 58 -5.70 -5.31 -1.01
C SER A 58 -5.51 -3.92 -0.44
N ILE A 59 -4.87 -3.03 -1.22
CA ILE A 59 -4.51 -1.67 -0.78
C ILE A 59 -5.74 -0.90 -0.29
N GLY A 60 -6.88 -1.07 -0.97
CA GLY A 60 -8.10 -0.32 -0.66
C GLY A 60 -8.72 -0.64 0.71
N GLY A 61 -8.34 -1.73 1.37
CA GLY A 61 -8.76 -2.02 2.75
C GLY A 61 -7.63 -1.85 3.77
N GLU A 62 -6.39 -2.10 3.34
CA GLU A 62 -5.24 -2.19 4.23
C GLU A 62 -4.88 -0.88 4.91
N LEU A 63 -4.72 0.20 4.14
CA LEU A 63 -4.26 1.49 4.66
C LEU A 63 -5.29 2.10 5.63
N PRO A 64 -6.58 2.25 5.25
CA PRO A 64 -7.58 2.77 6.17
C PRO A 64 -7.74 1.89 7.41
N GLY A 65 -7.71 0.55 7.23
CA GLY A 65 -7.78 -0.39 8.33
C GLY A 65 -6.61 -0.21 9.30
N ALA A 66 -5.38 -0.07 8.80
CA ALA A 66 -4.17 0.09 9.59
C ALA A 66 -4.18 1.38 10.41
N TRP A 67 -4.64 2.49 9.83
CA TRP A 67 -4.80 3.75 10.57
C TRP A 67 -5.75 3.60 11.75
N ILE A 68 -6.92 2.98 11.54
CA ILE A 68 -7.89 2.77 12.62
C ILE A 68 -7.34 1.79 13.66
N PHE A 69 -6.69 0.71 13.23
CA PHE A 69 -6.06 -0.27 14.12
C PHE A 69 -5.02 0.38 15.05
N VAL A 70 -4.12 1.19 14.49
CA VAL A 70 -3.10 1.91 15.26
C VAL A 70 -3.77 2.95 16.16
N TYR A 71 -4.77 3.69 15.67
CA TYR A 71 -5.50 4.67 16.46
C TYR A 71 -6.16 4.04 17.71
N GLU A 72 -6.77 2.87 17.56
CA GLU A 72 -7.45 2.14 18.64
C GLU A 72 -6.49 1.56 19.68
N HIS A 73 -5.27 1.19 19.27
CA HIS A 73 -4.25 0.63 20.17
C HIS A 73 -3.29 1.68 20.76
N SER A 74 -3.31 2.92 20.23
CA SER A 74 -2.39 3.96 20.66
C SER A 74 -2.83 4.61 21.99
N PRO A 75 -1.89 4.92 22.90
CA PRO A 75 -2.18 5.67 24.12
C PRO A 75 -2.88 7.00 23.84
N GLN A 76 -3.75 7.41 24.76
CA GLN A 76 -4.43 8.69 24.68
C GLN A 76 -3.39 9.84 24.69
N GLY A 77 -3.57 10.83 23.80
CA GLY A 77 -2.61 11.93 23.62
C GLY A 77 -1.48 11.67 22.62
N GLN A 78 -1.17 10.41 22.28
CA GLN A 78 -0.08 10.07 21.34
C GLN A 78 -0.56 9.55 19.98
N ARG A 79 -1.87 9.46 19.76
CA ARG A 79 -2.46 8.86 18.55
C ARG A 79 -1.93 9.45 17.24
N ARG A 80 -1.73 10.78 17.19
CA ARG A 80 -1.18 11.48 16.02
C ARG A 80 0.24 11.01 15.70
N THR A 81 1.07 10.84 16.73
CA THR A 81 2.46 10.42 16.59
C THR A 81 2.55 9.01 16.03
N TYR A 82 1.76 8.07 16.56
CA TYR A 82 1.74 6.69 16.06
C TYR A 82 1.20 6.59 14.63
N ILE A 83 0.20 7.40 14.26
CA ILE A 83 -0.29 7.49 12.87
C ILE A 83 0.77 8.12 11.95
N GLY A 84 1.49 9.14 12.43
CA GLY A 84 2.60 9.76 11.71
C GLY A 84 3.71 8.75 11.41
N PHE A 85 4.13 7.96 12.41
CA PHE A 85 5.10 6.87 12.24
C PHE A 85 4.59 5.76 11.30
N LEU A 86 3.32 5.36 11.40
CA LEU A 86 2.72 4.39 10.48
C LEU A 86 2.73 4.91 9.04
N THR A 87 2.38 6.19 8.83
CA THR A 87 2.36 6.77 7.49
C THR A 87 3.77 6.94 6.94
N ALA A 88 4.72 7.34 7.79
CA ALA A 88 6.14 7.40 7.45
C ALA A 88 6.70 6.02 7.08
N SER A 89 6.29 4.93 7.73
CA SER A 89 6.75 3.59 7.37
C SER A 89 6.23 3.13 6.00
N VAL A 90 5.00 3.51 5.62
CA VAL A 90 4.46 3.28 4.27
C VAL A 90 5.31 4.01 3.22
N VAL A 91 5.62 5.29 3.46
CA VAL A 91 6.48 6.09 2.58
C VAL A 91 7.92 5.55 2.55
N GLY A 92 8.44 5.08 3.68
CA GLY A 92 9.73 4.40 3.79
C GLY A 92 9.81 3.12 2.96
N GLY A 93 8.70 2.37 2.83
CA GLY A 93 8.61 1.23 1.90
C GLY A 93 8.78 1.65 0.44
N ILE A 94 8.25 2.81 0.04
CA ILE A 94 8.46 3.37 -1.30
C ILE A 94 9.94 3.74 -1.49
N LEU A 95 10.57 4.35 -0.47
CA LEU A 95 11.99 4.67 -0.49
C LEU A 95 12.86 3.43 -0.66
N LEU A 96 12.55 2.34 0.05
CA LEU A 96 13.22 1.05 -0.11
C LEU A 96 13.09 0.53 -1.55
N GLY A 97 11.90 0.66 -2.14
CA GLY A 97 11.67 0.33 -3.56
C GLY A 97 12.55 1.13 -4.52
N SER A 98 12.69 2.45 -4.30
CA SER A 98 13.58 3.30 -5.09
C SER A 98 15.06 2.92 -4.92
N ILE A 99 15.49 2.52 -3.72
CA ILE A 99 16.85 2.01 -3.48
C ILE A 99 17.10 0.73 -4.28
N VAL A 100 16.16 -0.23 -4.22
CA VAL A 100 16.26 -1.48 -4.98
C VAL A 100 16.30 -1.19 -6.48
N PHE A 101 15.45 -0.29 -6.98
CA PHE A 101 15.47 0.15 -8.37
C PHE A 101 16.83 0.71 -8.80
N LEU A 102 17.42 1.60 -8.00
CA LEU A 102 18.75 2.14 -8.26
C LEU A 102 19.84 1.06 -8.28
N LEU A 103 19.78 0.10 -7.36
CA LEU A 103 20.73 -1.02 -7.33
C LEU A 103 20.61 -1.90 -8.57
N MET A 104 19.39 -2.18 -9.03
CA MET A 104 19.15 -2.95 -10.26
C MET A 104 19.76 -2.25 -11.48
N HIS A 105 19.57 -0.92 -11.63
CA HIS A 105 20.16 -0.14 -12.72
C HIS A 105 21.69 0.02 -12.63
N LYS A 106 22.30 -0.17 -11.47
CA LYS A 106 23.76 -0.17 -11.30
C LYS A 106 24.42 -1.52 -11.57
N ILE A 107 23.70 -2.60 -11.30
CA ILE A 107 24.24 -3.97 -11.40
C ILE A 107 24.00 -4.54 -12.80
N TYR A 108 22.85 -4.25 -13.40
CA TYR A 108 22.42 -4.83 -14.66
C TYR A 108 22.40 -3.80 -15.78
N THR A 109 22.67 -4.28 -17.00
CA THR A 109 22.45 -3.51 -18.22
C THR A 109 20.95 -3.34 -18.51
N GLN A 110 20.60 -2.39 -19.38
CA GLN A 110 19.21 -2.17 -19.79
C GLN A 110 18.60 -3.42 -20.45
N GLU A 111 19.37 -4.14 -21.26
CA GLU A 111 18.91 -5.36 -21.93
C GLU A 111 18.57 -6.46 -20.91
N GLU A 112 19.46 -6.72 -19.95
CA GLU A 112 19.22 -7.68 -18.87
C GLU A 112 18.02 -7.30 -17.99
N LEU A 113 17.83 -6.00 -17.75
CA LEU A 113 16.68 -5.48 -17.00
C LEU A 113 15.34 -5.80 -17.67
N TYR A 114 15.25 -5.68 -19.00
CA TYR A 114 14.02 -6.01 -19.74
C TYR A 114 13.83 -7.51 -19.92
N GLU A 115 14.92 -8.26 -20.06
CA GLU A 115 14.86 -9.70 -20.31
C GLU A 115 14.45 -10.49 -19.05
N TRP A 116 15.14 -10.29 -17.93
CA TRP A 116 14.95 -11.14 -16.75
C TRP A 116 15.14 -10.45 -15.39
N ALA A 117 16.01 -9.44 -15.28
CA ALA A 117 16.41 -8.91 -13.98
C ALA A 117 15.27 -8.18 -13.24
N TRP A 118 14.24 -7.72 -13.95
CA TRP A 118 13.00 -7.21 -13.36
C TRP A 118 12.29 -8.22 -12.43
N ARG A 119 12.56 -9.53 -12.54
CA ARG A 119 12.00 -10.57 -11.65
C ARG A 119 12.59 -10.53 -10.23
N VAL A 120 13.85 -10.10 -10.10
CA VAL A 120 14.59 -10.04 -8.82
C VAL A 120 13.85 -9.20 -7.77
N PRO A 121 13.42 -7.94 -8.03
CA PRO A 121 12.70 -7.15 -7.03
C PRO A 121 11.35 -7.78 -6.64
N PHE A 122 10.65 -8.47 -7.55
CA PHE A 122 9.42 -9.20 -7.22
C PHE A 122 9.68 -10.40 -6.32
N PHE A 123 10.77 -11.14 -6.57
CA PHE A 123 11.18 -12.26 -5.72
C PHE A 123 11.54 -11.77 -4.32
N LEU A 124 12.35 -10.70 -4.22
CA LEU A 124 12.72 -10.07 -2.95
C LEU A 124 11.48 -9.54 -2.21
N GLY A 125 10.58 -8.86 -2.90
CA GLY A 125 9.31 -8.37 -2.36
C GLY A 125 8.43 -9.50 -1.82
N GLY A 126 8.42 -10.66 -2.48
CA GLY A 126 7.73 -11.85 -1.99
C GLY A 126 8.31 -12.40 -0.69
N ILE A 127 9.64 -12.42 -0.53
CA ILE A 127 10.30 -12.81 0.73
C ILE A 127 9.87 -11.87 1.87
N PHE A 128 9.94 -10.55 1.65
CA PHE A 128 9.44 -9.58 2.63
C PHE A 128 7.94 -9.76 2.92
N GLY A 129 7.16 -10.11 1.91
CA GLY A 129 5.76 -10.46 2.03
C GLY A 129 5.51 -11.66 2.93
N LEU A 130 6.28 -12.74 2.76
CA LEU A 130 6.19 -13.95 3.60
C LEU A 130 6.56 -13.65 5.06
N ILE A 131 7.62 -12.85 5.28
CA ILE A 131 7.99 -12.37 6.62
C ILE A 131 6.84 -11.57 7.21
N SER A 132 6.21 -10.68 6.44
CA SER A 132 5.09 -9.87 6.92
C SER A 132 3.85 -10.72 7.23
N ILE A 133 3.57 -11.78 6.47
CA ILE A 133 2.52 -12.77 6.80
C ILE A 133 2.84 -13.46 8.13
N TYR A 134 4.09 -13.86 8.35
CA TYR A 134 4.53 -14.47 9.60
C TYR A 134 4.34 -13.52 10.79
N LEU A 135 4.78 -12.26 10.67
CA LEU A 135 4.63 -11.25 11.71
C LEU A 135 3.16 -10.96 12.06
N ARG A 136 2.25 -11.03 11.09
CA ARG A 136 0.81 -10.81 11.35
C ARG A 136 0.15 -11.88 12.21
N LYS A 137 0.77 -13.05 12.40
CA LYS A 137 0.26 -14.07 13.33
C LYS A 137 0.22 -13.54 14.77
N PHE A 138 1.13 -12.65 15.12
CA PHE A 138 1.28 -12.05 16.46
C PHE A 138 0.35 -10.85 16.71
N LEU A 139 -0.42 -10.38 15.72
CA LEU A 139 -1.38 -9.30 15.92
C LEU A 139 -2.60 -9.78 16.70
N SER A 140 -2.99 -9.04 17.73
CA SER A 140 -4.27 -9.20 18.44
C SER A 140 -5.43 -8.55 17.65
N GLU A 141 -6.64 -9.03 17.89
CA GLU A 141 -7.86 -8.39 17.37
C GLU A 141 -8.07 -7.03 18.06
N THR A 142 -8.81 -6.10 17.44
CA THR A 142 -9.02 -4.79 18.06
C THR A 142 -9.95 -4.89 19.28
N PRO A 143 -9.67 -4.15 20.36
CA PRO A 143 -10.49 -4.20 21.58
C PRO A 143 -11.95 -3.79 21.31
N VAL A 144 -12.17 -2.86 20.38
CA VAL A 144 -13.50 -2.44 19.94
C VAL A 144 -14.25 -3.58 19.26
N PHE A 145 -13.59 -4.36 18.40
CA PHE A 145 -14.22 -5.50 17.73
C PHE A 145 -14.56 -6.62 18.74
N GLU A 146 -13.65 -6.90 19.68
CA GLU A 146 -13.91 -7.86 20.76
C GLU A 146 -15.08 -7.41 21.67
N GLN A 147 -15.21 -6.12 21.95
CA GLN A 147 -16.33 -5.58 22.72
C GLN A 147 -17.66 -5.70 21.96
N MET A 148 -17.71 -5.30 20.68
CA MET A 148 -18.91 -5.44 19.84
C MET A 148 -19.34 -6.91 19.69
N ARG A 149 -18.38 -7.83 19.62
CA ARG A 149 -18.66 -9.28 19.58
C ARG A 149 -19.26 -9.78 20.90
N LYS A 150 -18.77 -9.31 22.04
CA LYS A 150 -19.33 -9.64 23.37
C LYS A 150 -20.74 -9.10 23.56
N GLU A 151 -21.00 -7.91 23.06
CA GLU A 151 -22.31 -7.24 23.17
C GLU A 151 -23.33 -7.72 22.12
N ASN A 152 -22.96 -8.65 21.22
CA ASN A 152 -23.78 -9.14 20.09
C ASN A 152 -24.31 -8.04 19.15
N VAL A 153 -23.66 -6.87 19.12
CA VAL A 153 -24.10 -5.71 18.32
C VAL A 153 -23.41 -5.67 16.94
N LEU A 154 -23.09 -6.84 16.38
CA LEU A 154 -22.56 -6.94 15.01
C LEU A 154 -23.67 -6.58 14.02
N GLU A 155 -23.94 -5.29 13.84
CA GLU A 155 -24.94 -4.81 12.90
C GLU A 155 -24.61 -5.22 11.46
N LYS A 156 -25.66 -5.45 10.66
CA LYS A 156 -25.54 -5.70 9.23
C LYS A 156 -25.07 -4.42 8.52
N PHE A 157 -23.78 -4.38 8.19
CA PHE A 157 -23.12 -3.44 7.29
C PHE A 157 -23.75 -2.02 7.21
N PRO A 158 -23.35 -1.08 8.09
CA PRO A 158 -24.05 0.18 8.31
C PRO A 158 -23.83 1.22 7.18
N LEU A 159 -23.33 0.84 6.00
CA LEU A 159 -23.11 1.77 4.88
C LEU A 159 -24.37 2.59 4.57
N LYS A 160 -25.54 1.95 4.58
CA LYS A 160 -26.81 2.63 4.31
C LYS A 160 -27.11 3.70 5.36
N GLU A 161 -26.65 3.51 6.59
CA GLU A 161 -26.85 4.44 7.70
C GLU A 161 -25.83 5.59 7.68
N VAL A 162 -24.57 5.29 7.37
CA VAL A 162 -23.51 6.30 7.13
C VAL A 162 -23.90 7.23 5.99
N PHE A 163 -24.36 6.68 4.86
CA PHE A 163 -24.86 7.48 3.73
C PHE A 163 -26.17 8.22 4.02
N LYS A 164 -26.92 7.87 5.06
CA LYS A 164 -28.09 8.63 5.49
C LYS A 164 -27.74 9.76 6.45
N ARG A 165 -26.87 9.50 7.43
CA ARG A 165 -26.57 10.42 8.54
C ARG A 165 -25.37 11.34 8.28
N ALA A 166 -24.41 10.95 7.44
CA ALA A 166 -23.11 11.63 7.32
C ALA A 166 -22.73 12.01 5.88
N LYS A 167 -23.70 12.30 4.99
CA LYS A 167 -23.46 12.60 3.56
C LYS A 167 -22.38 13.68 3.32
N ALA A 168 -22.47 14.80 4.05
CA ALA A 168 -21.53 15.90 3.92
C ALA A 168 -20.12 15.51 4.39
N GLY A 169 -20.01 14.81 5.53
CA GLY A 169 -18.72 14.31 6.02
C GLY A 169 -18.07 13.31 5.08
N VAL A 170 -18.87 12.41 4.50
CA VAL A 170 -18.41 11.44 3.49
C VAL A 170 -17.89 12.17 2.25
N LEU A 171 -18.63 13.15 1.73
CA LEU A 171 -18.21 13.92 0.55
C LEU A 171 -16.90 14.69 0.81
N ILE A 172 -16.79 15.38 1.94
CA ILE A 172 -15.58 16.12 2.32
C ILE A 172 -14.39 15.16 2.45
N SER A 173 -14.57 14.03 3.14
CA SER A 173 -13.53 13.01 3.29
C SER A 173 -13.09 12.44 1.93
N MET A 174 -14.01 12.19 1.01
CA MET A 174 -13.71 11.76 -0.36
C MET A 174 -12.88 12.81 -1.10
N LEU A 175 -13.30 14.08 -1.07
CA LEU A 175 -12.59 15.17 -1.76
C LEU A 175 -11.18 15.37 -1.23
N ILE A 176 -11.00 15.43 0.10
CA ILE A 176 -9.67 15.59 0.72
C ILE A 176 -8.77 14.40 0.34
N THR A 177 -9.30 13.18 0.40
CA THR A 177 -8.55 11.98 0.05
C THR A 177 -8.17 11.98 -1.42
N TRP A 178 -9.04 12.48 -2.31
CA TRP A 178 -8.78 12.55 -3.74
C TRP A 178 -7.68 13.56 -4.06
N VAL A 179 -7.72 14.75 -3.44
CA VAL A 179 -6.65 15.75 -3.58
C VAL A 179 -5.32 15.19 -3.09
N LEU A 180 -5.29 14.59 -1.90
CA LEU A 180 -4.09 13.96 -1.35
C LEU A 180 -3.53 12.89 -2.29
N THR A 181 -4.38 11.98 -2.78
CA THR A 181 -3.99 10.91 -3.70
C THR A 181 -3.47 11.47 -5.02
N GLY A 182 -4.12 12.52 -5.55
CA GLY A 182 -3.68 13.21 -6.77
C GLY A 182 -2.29 13.83 -6.60
N CYS A 183 -2.06 14.54 -5.49
CA CYS A 183 -0.75 15.11 -5.18
C CYS A 183 0.34 14.03 -5.10
N ILE A 184 0.07 12.91 -4.41
CA ILE A 184 1.03 11.81 -4.28
C ILE A 184 1.34 11.19 -5.64
N ILE A 185 0.32 10.89 -6.46
CA ILE A 185 0.51 10.30 -7.78
C ILE A 185 1.30 11.22 -8.70
N VAL A 186 0.94 12.51 -8.74
CA VAL A 186 1.67 13.47 -9.59
C VAL A 186 3.12 13.58 -9.14
N MET A 187 3.37 13.76 -7.84
CA MET A 187 4.71 13.98 -7.31
C MET A 187 5.61 12.75 -7.38
N ILE A 188 5.08 11.55 -7.08
CA ILE A 188 5.90 10.33 -6.96
C ILE A 188 5.97 9.56 -8.27
N LEU A 189 4.91 9.54 -9.10
CA LEU A 189 4.88 8.75 -10.34
C LEU A 189 5.09 9.59 -11.59
N PHE A 190 4.38 10.70 -11.74
CA PHE A 190 4.43 11.46 -13.00
C PHE A 190 5.68 12.31 -13.15
N ILE A 191 6.10 13.02 -12.10
CA ILE A 191 7.28 13.90 -12.19
C ILE A 191 8.55 13.14 -12.61
N PRO A 192 8.93 12.00 -12.00
CA PRO A 192 10.12 11.26 -12.44
C PRO A 192 10.03 10.82 -13.91
N LYS A 193 8.86 10.32 -14.33
CA LYS A 193 8.63 9.90 -15.72
C LYS A 193 8.74 11.09 -16.69
N TYR A 194 8.15 12.23 -16.33
CA TYR A 194 8.19 13.46 -17.12
C TYR A 194 9.62 14.00 -17.25
N MET A 195 10.40 13.97 -16.17
CA MET A 195 11.82 14.35 -16.18
C MET A 195 12.66 13.45 -17.09
N ALA A 196 12.29 12.17 -17.25
CA ALA A 196 12.96 11.24 -18.14
C ALA A 196 12.59 11.44 -19.61
N GLU A 197 11.29 11.46 -19.93
CA GLU A 197 10.84 11.50 -21.32
C GLU A 197 11.06 12.86 -21.99
N ILE A 198 10.89 13.97 -21.25
CA ILE A 198 10.89 15.32 -21.86
C ILE A 198 12.16 16.09 -21.56
N LEU A 199 12.64 16.06 -20.31
CA LEU A 199 13.82 16.82 -19.88
C LEU A 199 15.14 16.05 -20.11
N GLN A 200 15.07 14.78 -20.54
CA GLN A 200 16.22 13.91 -20.83
C GLN A 200 17.28 13.86 -19.71
N PHE A 201 16.87 13.98 -18.45
CA PHE A 201 17.79 13.81 -17.33
C PHE A 201 18.24 12.35 -17.19
N ASP A 202 19.44 12.15 -16.65
CA ASP A 202 19.95 10.81 -16.34
C ASP A 202 19.05 10.09 -15.31
N THR A 203 18.80 8.80 -15.55
CA THR A 203 17.92 7.96 -14.71
C THR A 203 18.40 7.87 -13.26
N ASN A 204 19.72 7.88 -13.03
CA ASN A 204 20.25 7.83 -11.66
C ASN A 204 20.01 9.15 -10.93
N PHE A 205 20.26 10.28 -11.61
CA PHE A 205 20.04 11.61 -11.03
C PHE A 205 18.57 11.82 -10.62
N GLN A 206 17.62 11.41 -11.47
CA GLN A 206 16.20 11.45 -11.15
C GLN A 206 15.85 10.59 -9.94
N THR A 207 16.39 9.37 -9.89
CA THR A 207 16.14 8.46 -8.77
C THR A 207 16.65 9.05 -7.46
N TYR A 208 17.81 9.71 -7.45
CA TYR A 208 18.31 10.42 -6.27
C TYR A 208 17.39 11.57 -5.84
N LEU A 209 16.89 12.38 -6.78
CA LEU A 209 15.93 13.45 -6.48
C LEU A 209 14.62 12.90 -5.91
N GLN A 210 14.09 11.82 -6.49
CA GLN A 210 12.88 11.17 -6.00
C GLN A 210 13.08 10.60 -4.59
N MET A 211 14.21 9.94 -4.33
CA MET A 211 14.57 9.44 -3.00
C MET A 211 14.63 10.57 -1.97
N GLY A 212 15.24 11.71 -2.34
CA GLY A 212 15.25 12.91 -1.50
C GLY A 212 13.84 13.41 -1.19
N GLY A 213 12.97 13.51 -2.20
CA GLY A 213 11.57 13.90 -2.02
C GLY A 213 10.80 12.95 -1.09
N ILE A 214 10.92 11.65 -1.30
CA ILE A 214 10.28 10.62 -0.47
C ILE A 214 10.78 10.69 0.97
N PHE A 215 12.09 10.91 1.18
CA PHE A 215 12.66 11.09 2.51
C PHE A 215 12.07 12.28 3.24
N PHE A 216 11.95 13.44 2.59
CA PHE A 216 11.32 14.63 3.19
C PHE A 216 9.83 14.43 3.46
N ILE A 217 9.10 13.73 2.60
CA ILE A 217 7.70 13.36 2.86
C ILE A 217 7.61 12.49 4.12
N SER A 218 8.46 11.46 4.23
CA SER A 218 8.51 10.59 5.40
C SER A 218 8.81 11.38 6.68
N LEU A 219 9.78 12.29 6.64
CA LEU A 219 10.11 13.17 7.77
C LEU A 219 8.93 14.08 8.13
N GLY A 220 8.25 14.65 7.13
CA GLY A 220 7.06 15.47 7.30
C GLY A 220 5.91 14.72 7.98
N CYS A 221 5.70 13.44 7.64
CA CYS A 221 4.71 12.60 8.33
C CYS A 221 5.03 12.41 9.82
N ILE A 222 6.30 12.24 10.18
CA ILE A 222 6.72 12.10 11.58
C ILE A 222 6.56 13.43 12.32
N ILE A 223 7.07 14.53 11.76
CA ILE A 223 7.00 15.86 12.37
C ILE A 223 5.54 16.28 12.58
N SER A 224 4.69 16.13 11.56
CA SER A 224 3.26 16.44 11.67
C SER A 224 2.52 15.55 12.67
N GLY A 225 3.03 14.35 12.98
CA GLY A 225 2.47 13.50 14.02
C GLY A 225 2.90 13.89 15.44
N ILE A 226 4.04 14.57 15.57
CA ILE A 226 4.59 15.04 16.86
C ILE A 226 3.99 16.40 17.25
N LEU A 227 3.75 17.29 16.29
CA LEU A 227 3.10 18.60 16.47
C LEU A 227 1.59 18.48 16.79
#